data_AF-A0ABD7QIE6-F1
#
_entry.id   AF-A0ABD7QIE6-F1
#
_cell.length_a   1.000
_cell.length_b   1.000
_cell.length_c   1.000
_cell.angle_alpha   90.00
_cell.angle_beta   90.00
_cell.angle_gamma   90.00
#
_symmetry.space_group_name_H-M   'P 1'
#
loop_
_entity.id
_entity.type
_entity.pdbx_description
1 polymer ?
#
loop_
_entity_poly.entity_id
_entity_poly.type
_entity_poly.pdbx_seq_one_letter_code
_entity_poly.pdbx_strand_id
1 'polypeptide(L)' 'MAKIGDGVPHIIDKTVDFMASSQAFMEYLKKCPRLQHVPRDIPQNKEALFLSRLEYYRQLYRPTCDEHERESER' A
#
# COMPACT_ATOMS: atom_id res chain seq x y z
N MET A 1 -16.78 10.25 25.83
CA MET A 1 -16.54 8.81 26.09
C MET A 1 -16.55 8.09 24.75
N ALA A 2 -15.41 7.57 24.29
CA ALA A 2 -15.35 6.74 23.08
C ALA A 2 -15.84 5.33 23.44
N LYS A 3 -16.87 4.84 22.72
CA LYS A 3 -17.46 3.52 22.95
C LYS A 3 -16.53 2.46 22.35
N ILE A 4 -16.29 1.38 23.08
CA ILE A 4 -15.46 0.24 22.62
C ILE A 4 -16.12 -0.32 21.36
N GLY A 5 -15.54 -0.03 20.20
CA GLY A 5 -16.10 -0.38 18.89
C GLY A 5 -16.10 0.75 17.86
N ASP A 6 -16.04 2.01 18.30
CA ASP A 6 -16.10 3.19 17.41
C ASP A 6 -14.88 3.28 16.46
N GLY A 7 -13.75 2.67 16.85
CA GLY A 7 -12.53 2.62 16.04
C GLY A 7 -12.46 1.48 15.03
N VAL A 8 -13.35 0.49 15.07
CA VAL A 8 -13.24 -0.71 14.23
C VAL A 8 -13.30 -0.41 12.71
N PRO A 9 -14.21 0.46 12.21
CA PRO A 9 -14.21 0.85 10.81
C PRO A 9 -12.89 1.54 10.40
N HIS A 10 -12.37 2.40 11.29
CA HIS A 10 -11.10 3.10 11.09
C HIS A 10 -9.88 2.17 11.11
N ILE A 11 -9.92 1.08 11.88
CA ILE A 11 -8.86 0.07 11.92
C ILE A 11 -8.85 -0.70 10.60
N ILE A 12 -10.01 -1.11 10.09
CA ILE A 12 -10.11 -1.81 8.78
C ILE A 12 -9.55 -0.93 7.67
N ASP A 13 -9.88 0.36 7.65
CA ASP A 13 -9.35 1.31 6.67
C ASP A 13 -7.83 1.43 6.74
N LYS A 14 -7.26 1.49 7.95
CA LYS A 14 -5.80 1.52 8.15
C LYS A 14 -5.12 0.23 7.71
N THR A 15 -5.73 -0.93 7.98
CA THR A 15 -5.19 -2.22 7.55
C THR A 15 -5.17 -2.34 6.03
N VAL A 16 -6.26 -1.92 5.38
CA VAL A 16 -6.34 -1.89 3.90
C VAL A 16 -5.29 -0.95 3.32
N ASP A 17 -5.10 0.22 3.92
CA ASP A 17 -4.06 1.18 3.53
C ASP A 17 -2.65 0.61 3.71
N PHE A 18 -2.37 -0.06 4.83
CA PHE A 18 -1.10 -0.73 5.10
C PHE A 18 -0.81 -1.85 4.10
N MET A 19 -1.82 -2.65 3.74
CA MET A 19 -1.70 -3.70 2.73
C MET A 19 -1.40 -3.11 1.34
N ALA A 20 -2.08 -2.02 0.97
CA ALA A 20 -1.83 -1.31 -0.29
C ALA A 20 -0.42 -0.72 -0.34
N SER A 21 0.04 -0.11 0.76
CA SER A 21 1.40 0.43 0.90
C SER A 21 2.45 -0.68 0.78
N SER A 22 2.27 -1.78 1.50
CA SER A 22 3.21 -2.91 1.49
C SER A 22 3.33 -3.54 0.10
N GLN A 23 2.21 -3.68 -0.59
CA GLN A 23 2.18 -4.19 -1.97
C GLN A 23 2.94 -3.28 -2.92
N ALA A 24 2.66 -1.98 -2.92
CA ALA A 24 3.36 -1.01 -3.77
C ALA A 24 4.87 -0.96 -3.46
N PHE A 25 5.25 -1.10 -2.18
CA PHE A 25 6.64 -1.14 -1.76
C PHE A 25 7.37 -2.40 -2.26
N MET A 26 6.75 -3.58 -2.17
CA MET A 26 7.34 -4.82 -2.71
C MET A 26 7.49 -4.78 -4.23
N GLU A 27 6.56 -4.12 -4.94
CA GLU A 27 6.66 -3.85 -6.38
C GLU A 27 7.84 -2.92 -6.70
N TYR A 28 8.03 -1.87 -5.90
CA TYR A 28 9.17 -0.96 -6.02
C TYR A 28 10.51 -1.68 -5.81
N LEU A 29 10.61 -2.52 -4.78
CA LEU A 29 11.80 -3.33 -4.51
C LEU A 29 12.03 -4.44 -5.55
N LYS A 30 11.18 -4.57 -6.58
CA LYS A 30 11.17 -5.66 -7.57
C LYS A 30 11.11 -7.06 -6.94
N LYS A 31 10.60 -7.16 -5.70
CA LYS A 31 10.42 -8.43 -4.98
C LYS A 31 9.13 -9.14 -5.39
N CYS A 32 8.14 -8.37 -5.85
CA CYS A 32 6.89 -8.89 -6.37
C CYS A 32 6.52 -8.25 -7.71
N PRO A 33 5.90 -9.01 -8.64
CA PRO A 33 5.32 -8.42 -9.84
C PRO A 33 4.14 -7.51 -9.48
N ARG A 34 3.81 -6.58 -10.38
CA ARG A 34 2.65 -5.70 -10.21
C ARG A 34 1.37 -6.51 -10.06
N LEU A 35 0.72 -6.39 -8.91
CA LEU A 35 -0.54 -7.06 -8.64
C LEU A 35 -1.65 -6.36 -9.43
N GLN A 36 -2.35 -7.12 -10.27
CA GLN A 36 -3.52 -6.64 -11.03
C GLN A 36 -4.85 -7.01 -10.36
N HIS A 37 -4.82 -7.84 -9.32
CA HIS A 37 -6.00 -8.34 -8.62
C HIS A 37 -5.96 -7.93 -7.15
N VAL A 38 -7.12 -7.80 -6.52
CA VAL A 38 -7.22 -7.53 -5.08
C VAL A 38 -7.03 -8.84 -4.31
N PRO A 39 -6.19 -8.89 -3.25
CA PRO A 39 -6.03 -10.09 -2.45
C PRO A 39 -7.33 -10.45 -1.71
N ARG A 40 -7.57 -11.75 -1.53
CA ARG A 40 -8.82 -12.28 -0.92
C ARG A 40 -9.01 -11.84 0.54
N ASP A 41 -7.95 -11.43 1.20
CA ASP A 41 -7.94 -10.91 2.57
C ASP A 41 -8.53 -9.48 2.69
N ILE A 42 -8.70 -8.77 1.56
CA ILE A 42 -9.36 -7.46 1.55
C ILE A 42 -10.88 -7.67 1.51
N PRO A 43 -11.65 -7.03 2.40
CA PRO A 43 -13.10 -7.07 2.35
C PRO A 43 -13.62 -6.50 1.02
N GLN A 44 -14.63 -7.13 0.42
CA GLN A 44 -15.22 -6.69 -0.86
C GLN A 44 -15.63 -5.20 -0.86
N ASN A 45 -16.15 -4.72 0.27
CA ASN A 45 -16.56 -3.32 0.42
C ASN A 45 -15.38 -2.32 0.54
N LYS A 46 -14.13 -2.81 0.60
CA LYS A 46 -12.90 -2.02 0.67
C LYS A 46 -11.99 -2.23 -0.54
N GLU A 47 -12.40 -3.02 -1.54
CA GLU A 47 -11.60 -3.26 -2.76
C GLU A 47 -11.28 -1.94 -3.49
N ALA A 48 -12.29 -1.08 -3.64
CA ALA A 48 -12.10 0.23 -4.26
C ALA A 48 -11.11 1.11 -3.47
N LEU A 49 -11.18 1.07 -2.13
CA LEU A 49 -10.23 1.79 -1.27
C LEU A 49 -8.82 1.24 -1.44
N PHE A 50 -8.66 -0.08 -1.42
CA PHE A 50 -7.37 -0.74 -1.64
C PHE A 50 -6.74 -0.34 -2.98
N LEU A 51 -7.51 -0.39 -4.07
CA LEU A 51 -7.02 -0.03 -5.41
C LEU A 51 -6.61 1.44 -5.49
N SER A 52 -7.42 2.35 -4.93
CA SER A 52 -7.10 3.78 -4.89
C SER A 52 -5.82 4.06 -4.09
N ARG A 53 -5.67 3.44 -2.92
CA ARG A 53 -4.46 3.57 -2.09
C ARG A 53 -3.25 2.92 -2.75
N LEU A 54 -3.42 1.77 -3.40
CA LEU A 54 -2.35 1.08 -4.10
C LEU A 54 -1.79 1.95 -5.23
N GLU A 55 -2.66 2.58 -6.01
CA GLU A 55 -2.22 3.50 -7.06
C GLU A 55 -1.50 4.72 -6.49
N TYR A 56 -2.03 5.31 -5.41
CA TYR A 56 -1.37 6.41 -4.69
C TYR A 56 0.05 6.02 -4.25
N TYR A 57 0.22 4.86 -3.59
CA TYR A 57 1.53 4.40 -3.14
C TYR A 57 2.46 4.02 -4.31
N ARG A 58 1.94 3.50 -5.42
CA ARG A 58 2.72 3.28 -6.64
C ARG A 58 3.28 4.56 -7.24
N GLN A 59 2.53 5.66 -7.14
CA GLN A 59 3.00 6.98 -7.56
C GLN A 59 4.08 7.51 -6.61
N LEU A 60 3.90 7.29 -5.30
CA LEU A 60 4.86 7.68 -4.27
C LEU A 60 6.18 6.92 -4.37
N TYR A 61 6.12 5.60 -4.55
CA TYR A 61 7.27 4.73 -4.75
C TYR A 61 7.72 4.67 -6.22
N ARG A 62 7.38 5.65 -7.05
CA ARG A 62 8.09 5.77 -8.33
C ARG A 62 9.56 5.93 -7.99
N PRO A 63 10.47 5.17 -8.63
CA PRO A 63 11.86 5.54 -8.56
C PRO A 63 11.92 6.97 -9.10
N THR A 64 12.20 7.94 -8.23
CA THR A 64 12.86 9.15 -8.69
C THR A 64 14.12 8.61 -9.36
N CYS A 65 14.11 8.59 -10.70
CA CYS A 65 15.32 8.35 -11.45
C CYS A 65 16.38 9.25 -10.79
N ASP A 66 17.47 8.65 -10.28
CA ASP A 66 18.79 9.23 -10.01
C ASP A 66 19.38 9.21 -8.58
N GLU A 67 18.66 8.91 -7.48
CA GLU A 67 19.29 9.12 -6.15
C GLU A 67 19.89 7.86 -5.46
N HIS A 68 19.47 6.65 -5.81
CA HIS A 68 19.93 5.44 -5.08
C HIS A 68 21.09 4.68 -5.74
N GLU A 69 21.67 5.20 -6.83
CA GLU A 69 22.90 4.65 -7.42
C GLU A 69 24.16 5.45 -7.02
N ARG A 70 24.01 6.62 -6.36
CA ARG A 70 25.13 7.48 -5.95
C ARG A 70 25.61 7.31 -4.51
N GLU A 71 24.84 6.66 -3.63
CA GLU A 71 25.28 6.41 -2.23
C GLU A 71 26.00 5.06 -2.02
N SER A 72 26.03 4.17 -3.03
CA SER A 72 26.75 2.88 -2.96
C SER A 72 28.11 2.90 -3.67
N GLU A 73 28.67 4.08 -3.95
CA GLU A 73 30.02 4.26 -4.52
C GLU A 73 30.81 5.37 -3.78
N ARG A 74 30.78 5.37 -2.44
CA ARG A 74 31.65 6.23 -1.62
C ARG A 74 32.44 5.46 -0.58
#